data_AF-A0A848TFR6-F1
#
_entry.id   AF-A0A848TFR6-F1
#
_cell.length_a   1.000
_cell.length_b   1.000
_cell.length_c   1.000
_cell.angle_alpha   90.00
_cell.angle_beta   90.00
_cell.angle_gamma   90.00
#
_symmetry.space_group_name_H-M   'P 1'
#
loop_
_entity.id
_entity.type
_entity.pdbx_description
1 polymer ?
#
loop_
_entity_poly.entity_id
_entity_poly.type
_entity_poly.pdbx_seq_one_letter_code
_entity_poly.pdbx_strand_id
1 'polypeptide(L)'
;VSYIKRNLEFHRTLYLRAQAPAMLAMAETVWLQLGPTMRKLYGKLNRTDVPANHRLILAALRAGDEPGLRLAVRSDVTQGLRMLTA
;
A
#
# COMPACT_ATOMS: atom_id res chain seq x y z
N VAL A 1 4.55 -15.11 -0.54
CA VAL A 1 3.29 -14.93 0.24
C VAL A 1 3.49 -13.99 1.43
N SER A 2 4.55 -14.16 2.21
CA SER A 2 4.84 -13.38 3.40
C SER A 2 4.91 -11.85 3.16
N TYR A 3 5.58 -11.40 2.09
CA TYR A 3 5.64 -9.99 1.69
C TYR A 3 4.26 -9.36 1.46
N ILE A 4 3.41 -10.01 0.66
CA ILE A 4 2.08 -9.49 0.27
C ILE A 4 1.21 -9.30 1.52
N LYS A 5 1.22 -10.27 2.44
CA LYS A 5 0.46 -10.18 3.69
C LYS A 5 0.88 -8.96 4.50
N ARG A 6 2.20 -8.73 4.63
CA ARG A 6 2.76 -7.61 5.40
C ARG A 6 2.50 -6.25 4.75
N ASN A 7 2.55 -6.18 3.41
CA ASN A 7 2.16 -4.97 2.68
C ASN A 7 0.67 -4.65 2.90
N LEU A 8 -0.22 -5.64 2.81
CA LEU A 8 -1.65 -5.44 3.07
C LEU A 8 -1.92 -5.00 4.52
N GLU A 9 -1.28 -5.66 5.49
CA GLU A 9 -1.38 -5.29 6.90
C GLU A 9 -0.94 -3.84 7.14
N PHE A 10 0.18 -3.41 6.53
CA PHE A 10 0.67 -2.03 6.63
C PHE A 10 -0.39 -1.01 6.20
N HIS A 11 -0.97 -1.14 5.00
CA HIS A 11 -1.98 -0.19 4.54
C HIS A 11 -3.28 -0.27 5.33
N ARG A 12 -3.72 -1.49 5.71
CA ARG A 12 -4.94 -1.68 6.50
C ARG A 12 -4.84 -0.98 7.85
N THR A 13 -3.69 -1.05 8.52
CA THR A 13 -3.46 -0.34 9.78
C THR A 13 -3.63 1.17 9.63
N LEU A 14 -3.14 1.75 8.52
CA LEU A 14 -3.32 3.18 8.24
C LEU A 14 -4.80 3.52 8.03
N TYR A 15 -5.49 2.75 7.20
CA TYR A 15 -6.85 3.08 6.80
C TYR A 15 -7.86 2.90 7.93
N LEU A 16 -7.64 1.94 8.84
CA LEU A 16 -8.45 1.79 10.05
C LEU A 16 -8.39 3.02 10.97
N ARG A 17 -7.29 3.79 10.95
CA ARG A 17 -7.18 5.03 11.74
C ARG A 17 -7.92 6.21 11.12
N ALA A 18 -8.26 6.17 9.83
CA ALA A 18 -8.93 7.26 9.15
C ALA A 18 -10.41 7.43 9.55
N GLN A 19 -11.01 6.44 10.23
CA GLN A 19 -12.42 6.45 10.65
C GLN A 19 -13.40 6.73 9.50
N ALA A 20 -13.07 6.26 8.30
CA ALA A 20 -13.85 6.45 7.07
C ALA A 20 -14.35 5.09 6.54
N PRO A 21 -15.42 4.50 7.13
CA PRO A 21 -15.82 3.11 6.87
C PRO A 21 -16.23 2.86 5.41
N ALA A 22 -16.91 3.81 4.77
CA ALA A 22 -17.27 3.68 3.35
C ALA A 22 -16.02 3.63 2.44
N MET A 23 -15.04 4.51 2.69
CA MET A 23 -13.79 4.54 1.92
C MET A 23 -12.94 3.28 2.18
N LEU A 24 -12.92 2.79 3.42
CA LEU A 24 -12.24 1.56 3.77
C LEU A 24 -12.85 0.35 3.02
N ALA A 25 -14.17 0.22 3.00
CA ALA A 25 -14.86 -0.86 2.29
C ALA A 25 -14.58 -0.82 0.77
N MET A 26 -14.53 0.38 0.18
CA MET A 26 -14.15 0.55 -1.23
C MET A 26 -12.71 0.08 -1.49
N ALA A 27 -11.75 0.49 -0.64
CA ALA A 27 -10.35 0.08 -0.77
C ALA A 27 -10.17 -1.43 -0.62
N GLU A 28 -10.82 -2.04 0.38
CA GLU A 28 -10.79 -3.50 0.59
C GLU A 28 -11.37 -4.27 -0.60
N THR A 29 -12.43 -3.78 -1.21
CA THR A 29 -13.03 -4.37 -2.42
C THR A 29 -12.06 -4.35 -3.61
N VAL A 30 -11.44 -3.20 -3.87
CA VAL A 30 -10.46 -3.05 -4.97
C VAL A 30 -9.25 -3.97 -4.74
N TRP A 31 -8.75 -4.06 -3.50
CA TRP A 31 -7.63 -4.96 -3.20
C TRP A 31 -7.99 -6.44 -3.31
N LEU A 32 -9.20 -6.84 -2.92
CA LEU A 32 -9.66 -8.21 -3.07
C LEU A 32 -9.62 -8.63 -4.55
N GLN A 33 -10.08 -7.74 -5.44
CA GLN A 33 -10.06 -7.97 -6.89
C GLN A 33 -8.63 -8.01 -7.45
N LEU A 34 -7.72 -7.16 -6.94
CA LEU A 34 -6.31 -7.11 -7.39
C LEU A 34 -5.41 -8.21 -6.80
N GLY A 35 -5.86 -8.92 -5.77
CA GLY A 35 -5.07 -9.91 -5.02
C GLY A 35 -4.38 -10.96 -5.89
N PRO A 36 -5.10 -11.68 -6.79
CA PRO A 36 -4.50 -12.68 -7.68
C PRO A 36 -3.42 -12.10 -8.60
N THR A 37 -3.64 -10.91 -9.16
CA THR A 37 -2.71 -10.24 -10.06
C THR A 37 -1.42 -9.85 -9.34
N MET A 38 -1.55 -9.22 -8.16
CA MET A 38 -0.40 -8.86 -7.33
C MET A 38 0.36 -10.10 -6.85
N ARG A 39 -0.32 -11.19 -6.51
CA ARG A 39 0.32 -12.46 -6.14
C ARG A 39 1.18 -13.02 -7.26
N LYS A 40 0.68 -13.01 -8.50
CA LYS A 40 1.45 -13.44 -9.69
C LYS A 40 2.67 -12.55 -9.93
N LEU A 41 2.51 -11.23 -9.84
CA LEU A 41 3.60 -10.27 -10.01
C LEU A 41 4.71 -10.47 -8.98
N TYR A 42 4.37 -10.44 -7.68
CA TYR A 42 5.36 -10.55 -6.62
C TYR A 42 6.01 -11.93 -6.52
N GLY A 43 5.34 -12.98 -7.02
CA GLY A 43 5.95 -14.31 -7.18
C GLY A 43 7.10 -14.34 -8.18
N LYS A 44 7.11 -13.44 -9.17
CA LYS A 44 8.21 -13.32 -10.15
C LYS A 44 9.32 -12.38 -9.66
N LEU A 45 8.95 -11.29 -8.99
CA LEU A 45 9.90 -10.24 -8.58
C LEU A 45 10.80 -10.64 -7.41
N ASN A 46 10.52 -11.76 -6.71
CA ASN A 46 11.27 -12.21 -5.52
C ASN A 46 11.60 -11.08 -4.54
N ARG A 47 10.65 -10.15 -4.34
CA ARG A 47 10.87 -8.95 -3.53
C ARG A 47 10.99 -9.28 -2.05
N THR A 48 12.09 -8.84 -1.44
CA THR A 48 12.35 -8.94 0.00
C THR A 48 12.49 -7.58 0.69
N ASP A 49 12.77 -6.53 -0.08
CA ASP A 49 13.07 -5.21 0.47
C ASP A 49 11.83 -4.40 0.85
N VAL A 50 11.98 -3.55 1.86
CA VAL A 50 10.96 -2.58 2.27
C VAL A 50 10.83 -1.50 1.19
N PRO A 51 9.62 -1.23 0.66
CA PRO A 51 9.40 -0.17 -0.31
C PRO A 51 9.82 1.20 0.24
N ALA A 52 10.49 2.02 -0.58
CA ALA A 52 10.95 3.35 -0.17
C ALA A 52 9.78 4.25 0.30
N ASN A 53 8.62 4.18 -0.36
CA ASN A 53 7.46 4.99 0.01
C ASN A 53 6.86 4.59 1.37
N HIS A 54 6.97 3.33 1.80
CA HIS A 54 6.56 2.96 3.17
C HIS A 54 7.38 3.72 4.22
N ARG A 55 8.69 3.91 3.99
CA ARG A 55 9.54 4.70 4.91
C ARG A 55 9.13 6.17 4.93
N LEU A 56 8.77 6.73 3.77
CA LEU A 56 8.28 8.10 3.65
C LEU A 56 6.93 8.29 4.34
N ILE A 57 6.01 7.34 4.21
CA ILE A 57 4.72 7.34 4.94
C ILE A 57 4.96 7.39 6.45
N LEU A 58 5.85 6.54 6.97
CA LEU A 58 6.17 6.53 8.40
C LEU A 58 6.87 7.83 8.86
N ALA A 59 7.74 8.41 8.03
CA ALA A 59 8.38 9.69 8.33
C ALA A 59 7.35 10.83 8.40
N ALA A 60 6.44 10.90 7.43
CA ALA A 60 5.37 11.90 7.39
C ALA A 60 4.43 11.78 8.61
N LEU A 61 4.07 10.55 9.00
CA LEU A 61 3.27 10.29 10.21
C LEU A 61 3.97 10.78 11.48
N ARG A 62 5.28 10.53 11.63
CA ARG A 62 6.05 11.00 12.80
C ARG A 62 6.16 12.51 12.86
N ALA A 63 6.24 13.17 11.70
CA ALA A 63 6.36 14.62 11.59
C ALA A 63 5.02 15.36 11.68
N GLY A 64 3.88 14.65 11.62
CA GLY A 64 2.56 15.28 11.47
C GLY A 64 2.37 15.95 10.10
N ASP A 65 3.14 15.57 9.09
CA ASP A 65 3.13 16.15 7.75
C ASP A 65 2.00 15.54 6.90
N GLU A 66 0.81 16.11 7.01
CA GLU A 66 -0.38 15.66 6.29
C GLU A 66 -0.23 15.77 4.75
N PRO A 67 0.28 16.88 4.17
CA PRO A 67 0.58 16.94 2.74
C PRO A 67 1.57 15.87 2.27
N GLY A 68 2.68 15.68 3.00
CA GLY A 68 3.67 14.66 2.70
C GLY A 68 3.11 13.25 2.81
N LEU A 69 2.27 12.99 3.81
CA LEU A 69 1.59 11.70 3.97
C LEU A 69 0.71 11.37 2.77
N ARG A 70 -0.13 12.31 2.33
CA ARG A 70 -0.97 12.13 1.13
C ARG A 70 -0.14 11.81 -0.11
N LEU A 71 0.94 12.56 -0.32
CA LEU A 71 1.82 12.37 -1.47
C LEU A 71 2.50 10.99 -1.42
N ALA A 72 3.01 10.59 -0.25
CA ALA A 72 3.70 9.31 -0.07
C ALA A 72 2.76 8.12 -0.30
N VAL A 73 1.54 8.16 0.26
CA VAL A 73 0.52 7.11 0.03
C VAL A 73 0.15 7.00 -1.44
N ARG A 74 -0.11 8.13 -2.11
CA ARG A 74 -0.46 8.13 -3.55
C ARG A 74 0.68 7.58 -4.41
N SER A 75 1.91 7.95 -4.09
CA SER A 75 3.09 7.51 -4.83
C SER A 75 3.34 6.02 -4.67
N ASP A 76 3.14 5.48 -3.47
CA ASP A 76 3.24 4.04 -3.20
C ASP A 76 2.26 3.22 -4.04
N VAL A 77 0.97 3.56 -3.98
CA VAL A 77 -0.08 2.86 -4.74
C VAL A 77 0.17 2.97 -6.25
N THR A 78 0.51 4.17 -6.73
CA THR A 78 0.75 4.41 -8.16
C THR A 78 1.96 3.63 -8.66
N GLN A 79 3.05 3.60 -7.90
CA GLN A 79 4.23 2.78 -8.23
C GLN A 79 3.88 1.30 -8.25
N GLY A 80 3.09 0.83 -7.26
CA GLY A 80 2.51 -0.51 -7.21
C GLY A 80 1.81 -0.90 -8.50
N LEU A 81 0.88 -0.05 -8.96
CA LEU A 81 0.09 -0.29 -10.15
C LEU A 81 0.91 -0.25 -11.44
N ARG A 82 1.91 0.63 -11.56
CA ARG A 82 2.79 0.70 -12.75
C ARG A 82 3.58 -0.60 -12.97
N MET A 83 3.87 -1.36 -11.91
CA MET A 83 4.53 -2.66 -12.06
C MET A 83 3.63 -3.72 -12.72
N LEU A 84 2.30 -3.52 -12.75
CA LEU A 84 1.38 -4.45 -13.42
C LEU A 84 1.38 -4.29 -14.94
N THR A 85 1.77 -3.12 -15.43
CA THR A 85 1.84 -2.79 -16.85
C THR A 85 3.25 -2.88 -17.42
N ALA A 86 4.23 -3.24 -16.58
CA ALA A 86 5.64 -3.37 -16.94
C ALA A 86 5.98 -4.77 -17.43
#